data_AF-A0AAX1XU41-F1
#
_entry.id   AF-A0AAX1XU41-F1
#
_cell.length_a   1.000
_cell.length_b   1.000
_cell.length_c   1.000
_cell.angle_alpha   90.00
_cell.angle_beta   90.00
_cell.angle_gamma   90.00
#
_symmetry.space_group_name_H-M   'P 1'
#
loop_
_entity.id
_entity.type
_entity.pdbx_description
1 polymer ?
#
loop_
_entity_poly.entity_id
_entity_poly.type
_entity_poly.pdbx_seq_one_letter_code
_entity_poly.pdbx_strand_id
1 'polypeptide(L)'
;MSTLRHIPSQTLPPFDEMVRMAERDPEAFEQFRHEMAKEMIESASENMQERLWAQQSHIDRVISTCKNPHHTNVVLMNELQKQVVKFRAALQGETAPTQKADVVSLNAFKDRDEFY
;
A
#
# COMPACT_ATOMS: atom_id res chain seq x y z
N MET A 1 17.73 19.74 -12.01
CA MET A 1 18.19 18.67 -12.92
C MET A 1 17.56 17.37 -12.45
N SER A 2 16.60 16.83 -13.18
CA SER A 2 15.90 15.60 -12.81
C SER A 2 16.75 14.41 -13.25
N THR A 3 17.45 13.77 -12.32
CA THR A 3 18.12 12.49 -12.58
C THR A 3 17.05 11.46 -12.88
N LEU A 4 17.03 10.96 -14.12
CA LEU A 4 16.28 9.76 -14.53
C LEU A 4 16.72 8.62 -13.60
N ARG A 5 15.92 8.35 -12.56
CA ARG A 5 16.15 7.22 -11.66
C ARG A 5 15.90 5.95 -12.46
N HIS A 6 16.84 5.02 -12.39
CA HIS A 6 16.68 3.68 -12.93
C HIS A 6 15.62 2.98 -12.07
N ILE A 7 14.38 2.91 -12.56
CA ILE A 7 13.37 2.04 -11.97
C ILE A 7 13.84 0.62 -12.28
N PRO A 8 14.10 -0.23 -11.28
CA PRO A 8 14.53 -1.60 -11.51
C PRO A 8 13.48 -2.29 -12.37
N SER A 9 13.94 -2.96 -13.43
CA SER A 9 13.08 -3.79 -14.24
C SER A 9 12.74 -5.04 -13.43
N GLN A 10 11.65 -4.97 -12.67
CA GLN A 10 11.14 -6.11 -11.93
C GLN A 10 10.61 -7.16 -12.90
N THR A 11 11.40 -8.19 -13.14
CA THR A 11 10.99 -9.35 -13.91
C THR A 11 10.41 -10.40 -12.97
N LEU A 12 9.13 -10.68 -13.12
CA LEU A 12 8.50 -11.81 -12.45
C LEU A 12 9.06 -13.13 -13.00
N PRO A 13 9.26 -14.16 -12.15
CA PRO A 13 9.50 -15.51 -12.60
C PRO A 13 8.37 -16.01 -13.52
N PRO A 14 8.62 -17.01 -14.36
CA PRO A 14 7.56 -17.68 -15.12
C PRO A 14 6.41 -18.14 -14.21
N PHE A 15 5.19 -18.15 -14.75
CA PHE A 15 3.99 -18.51 -13.99
C PHE A 15 4.12 -19.86 -13.28
N ASP A 16 4.58 -20.89 -14.00
CA ASP A 16 4.78 -22.23 -13.44
C ASP A 16 5.76 -22.23 -12.25
N GLU A 17 6.76 -21.35 -12.27
CA GLU A 17 7.71 -21.21 -11.17
C GLU A 17 7.07 -20.56 -9.94
N MET A 18 6.26 -19.52 -10.15
CA MET A 18 5.49 -18.88 -9.07
C MET A 18 4.47 -19.85 -8.44
N VAL A 19 3.80 -20.68 -9.25
CA VAL A 19 2.92 -21.74 -8.75
C VAL A 19 3.69 -22.73 -7.89
N ARG A 20 4.85 -23.20 -8.36
CA ARG A 20 5.72 -24.09 -7.57
C ARG A 20 6.17 -23.47 -6.25
N MET A 21 6.50 -22.17 -6.23
CA MET A 21 6.85 -21.46 -5.00
C MET A 21 5.67 -21.46 -4.03
N ALA A 22 4.49 -21.05 -4.49
CA ALA A 22 3.29 -20.97 -3.66
C ALA A 22 2.82 -22.32 -3.12
N GLU A 23 2.97 -23.42 -3.88
CA GLU A 23 2.57 -24.76 -3.43
C GLU A 23 3.56 -25.40 -2.45
N ARG A 24 4.86 -25.17 -2.67
CA ARG A 24 5.93 -25.79 -1.86
C ARG A 24 6.18 -25.04 -0.55
N ASP A 25 6.21 -23.71 -0.63
CA ASP A 25 6.54 -22.84 0.49
C ASP A 25 5.83 -21.48 0.33
N PRO A 26 4.58 -21.39 0.83
CA PRO A 26 3.80 -20.15 0.78
C PRO A 26 4.49 -18.97 1.48
N GLU A 27 5.28 -19.22 2.53
CA GLU A 27 6.00 -18.16 3.26
C GLU A 27 7.14 -17.60 2.41
N ALA A 28 7.90 -18.46 1.72
CA ALA A 28 8.93 -18.03 0.78
C ALA A 28 8.35 -17.23 -0.40
N PHE A 29 7.18 -17.63 -0.92
CA PHE A 29 6.50 -16.87 -1.97
C PHE A 29 6.06 -15.48 -1.51
N GLU A 30 5.60 -15.37 -0.25
CA GLU A 30 5.24 -14.08 0.34
C GLU A 30 6.46 -13.20 0.62
N GLN A 31 7.56 -13.80 1.08
CA GLN A 31 8.85 -13.12 1.24
C GLN A 31 9.36 -12.58 -0.10
N PHE A 32 9.26 -13.36 -1.18
CA PHE A 32 9.60 -12.92 -2.53
C PHE A 32 8.77 -11.69 -2.95
N ARG A 33 7.44 -11.69 -2.72
CA ARG A 33 6.58 -10.53 -2.97
C ARG A 33 7.04 -9.30 -2.19
N HIS A 34 7.41 -9.46 -0.93
CA HIS A 34 7.91 -8.39 -0.08
C HIS A 34 9.24 -7.81 -0.57
N GLU A 35 10.17 -8.65 -1.01
CA GLU A 35 11.46 -8.22 -1.54
C GLU A 35 11.30 -7.41 -2.82
N MET A 36 10.41 -7.84 -3.72
CA MET A 36 10.05 -7.05 -4.90
C MET A 36 9.46 -5.70 -4.50
N ALA A 37 8.51 -5.66 -3.57
CA ALA A 37 7.95 -4.37 -3.12
C ALA A 37 9.04 -3.45 -2.53
N LYS A 38 9.91 -4.00 -1.68
CA LYS A 38 11.02 -3.27 -1.07
C LYS A 38 11.94 -2.64 -2.12
N GLU A 39 12.37 -3.42 -3.11
CA GLU A 39 13.24 -2.93 -4.19
C GLU A 39 12.61 -1.74 -4.95
N MET A 40 11.30 -1.84 -5.26
CA MET A 40 10.58 -0.72 -5.88
C MET A 40 10.55 0.52 -5.01
N ILE A 41 10.29 0.35 -3.71
CA ILE A 41 10.24 1.45 -2.76
C ILE A 41 11.61 2.11 -2.65
N GLU A 42 12.68 1.33 -2.46
CA GLU A 42 14.04 1.84 -2.31
C GLU A 42 14.54 2.56 -3.58
N SER A 43 14.06 2.16 -4.76
CA SER A 43 14.35 2.84 -6.03
C SER A 43 13.58 4.16 -6.25
N ALA A 44 12.49 4.37 -5.48
CA ALA A 44 11.65 5.56 -5.59
C ALA A 44 12.33 6.79 -4.98
N SER A 45 11.70 7.95 -5.13
CA SER A 45 12.21 9.18 -4.54
C SER A 45 12.11 9.20 -3.03
N GLU A 46 13.12 9.76 -2.35
CA GLU A 46 13.17 9.82 -0.87
C GLU A 46 11.88 10.39 -0.27
N ASN A 47 11.35 11.47 -0.86
CA ASN A 47 10.08 12.08 -0.43
C ASN A 47 8.84 11.19 -0.65
N MET A 48 8.94 10.15 -1.48
CA MET A 48 7.87 9.19 -1.78
C MET A 48 8.04 7.89 -1.01
N GLN A 49 9.27 7.52 -0.64
CA GLN A 49 9.58 6.27 0.07
C GLN A 49 8.74 6.09 1.33
N GLU A 50 8.64 7.10 2.19
CA GLU A 50 7.82 7.03 3.42
C GLU A 50 6.36 6.68 3.13
N ARG A 51 5.78 7.31 2.10
CA ARG A 51 4.40 7.06 1.69
C ARG A 51 4.23 5.65 1.13
N LEU A 52 5.19 5.17 0.35
CA LEU A 52 5.12 3.82 -0.22
C LEU A 52 5.31 2.74 0.85
N TRP A 53 6.18 2.94 1.83
CA TRP A 53 6.30 2.04 2.99
C TRP A 53 5.00 1.97 3.81
N ALA A 54 4.33 3.11 3.99
CA ALA A 54 3.01 3.13 4.61
C ALA A 54 1.96 2.40 3.76
N GLN A 55 1.99 2.52 2.43
CA GLN A 55 1.12 1.74 1.54
C GLN A 55 1.42 0.24 1.60
N GLN A 56 2.69 -0.15 1.63
CA GLN A 56 3.08 -1.56 1.77
C GLN A 56 2.57 -2.13 3.10
N SER A 57 2.76 -1.42 4.21
CA SER A 57 2.25 -1.82 5.52
C SER A 57 0.71 -1.98 5.52
N HIS A 58 0.01 -1.12 4.78
CA HIS A 58 -1.43 -1.24 4.58
C HIS A 58 -1.80 -2.50 3.78
N ILE A 59 -1.09 -2.78 2.69
CA ILE A 59 -1.25 -3.99 1.88
C ILE A 59 -1.05 -5.25 2.74
N ASP A 60 0.00 -5.29 3.55
CA ASP A 60 0.31 -6.44 4.40
C ASP A 60 -0.79 -6.69 5.43
N ARG A 61 -1.30 -5.62 6.06
CA ARG A 61 -2.46 -5.70 6.96
C ARG A 61 -3.73 -6.17 6.25
N VAL A 62 -3.94 -5.75 5.01
CA VAL A 62 -5.09 -6.19 4.21
C VAL A 62 -4.99 -7.69 3.91
N ILE A 63 -3.82 -8.15 3.46
CA ILE A 63 -3.54 -9.57 3.21
C ILE A 63 -3.76 -10.39 4.48
N SER A 64 -3.30 -9.93 5.65
CA SER A 64 -3.44 -10.67 6.91
C SER A 64 -4.90 -10.88 7.35
N THR A 65 -5.84 -10.10 6.83
CA THR A 65 -7.29 -10.27 7.09
C THR A 65 -7.99 -11.22 6.13
N CYS A 66 -7.30 -11.66 5.08
CA CYS A 66 -7.86 -12.52 4.05
C CYS A 66 -7.87 -13.99 4.52
N LYS A 67 -8.87 -14.76 4.06
CA LYS A 67 -9.13 -16.12 4.54
C LYS A 67 -8.55 -17.21 3.64
N ASN A 68 -8.25 -16.86 2.39
CA ASN A 68 -7.69 -17.74 1.38
C ASN A 68 -7.07 -16.90 0.25
N PRO A 69 -6.24 -17.51 -0.62
CA PRO A 69 -5.56 -16.78 -1.70
C PRO A 69 -6.50 -16.08 -2.70
N HIS A 70 -7.68 -16.64 -2.97
CA HIS A 70 -8.65 -15.98 -3.85
C HIS A 70 -9.20 -14.69 -3.23
N HIS A 71 -9.49 -14.69 -1.93
CA HIS A 71 -9.91 -13.50 -1.21
C HIS A 71 -8.80 -12.44 -1.26
N THR A 72 -7.54 -12.82 -1.03
CA THR A 72 -6.39 -11.93 -1.16
C THR A 72 -6.33 -11.28 -2.54
N ASN A 73 -6.43 -12.06 -3.61
CA ASN A 73 -6.41 -11.54 -4.98
C ASN A 73 -7.52 -10.51 -5.25
N VAL A 74 -8.75 -10.79 -4.80
CA VAL A 74 -9.88 -9.86 -4.97
C VAL A 74 -9.63 -8.55 -4.23
N VAL A 75 -9.16 -8.62 -2.98
CA VAL A 75 -8.93 -7.41 -2.18
C VAL A 75 -7.76 -6.60 -2.72
N LEU A 76 -6.66 -7.25 -3.13
CA LEU A 76 -5.53 -6.57 -3.78
C LEU A 76 -5.96 -5.87 -5.08
N MET A 77 -6.80 -6.50 -5.90
CA MET A 77 -7.34 -5.88 -7.11
C MET A 77 -8.18 -4.65 -6.79
N ASN A 78 -9.01 -4.71 -5.74
CA ASN A 78 -9.79 -3.56 -5.28
C ASN A 78 -8.89 -2.42 -4.79
N GLU A 79 -7.81 -2.71 -4.05
CA GLU A 79 -6.84 -1.70 -3.64
C GLU A 79 -6.14 -1.05 -4.85
N LEU A 80 -5.72 -1.86 -5.83
CA LEU A 80 -5.13 -1.36 -7.07
C LEU A 80 -6.10 -0.44 -7.82
N GLN A 81 -7.37 -0.84 -7.97
CA GLN A 81 -8.39 -0.01 -8.62
C GLN A 81 -8.56 1.35 -7.94
N LYS A 82 -8.55 1.40 -6.60
CA LYS A 82 -8.61 2.68 -5.86
C LYS A 82 -7.42 3.58 -6.22
N GLN A 83 -6.21 3.03 -6.33
CA GLN A 83 -5.03 3.81 -6.69
C GLN A 83 -5.09 4.28 -8.14
N VAL A 84 -5.56 3.46 -9.07
CA VAL A 84 -5.75 3.85 -10.49
C VAL A 84 -6.77 4.98 -10.62
N VAL A 85 -7.86 4.94 -9.86
CA VAL A 85 -8.86 6.03 -9.85
C VAL A 85 -8.25 7.33 -9.31
N LYS A 86 -7.51 7.28 -8.20
CA LYS A 86 -6.80 8.45 -7.66
C LYS A 86 -5.79 9.02 -8.64
N PHE A 87 -5.04 8.14 -9.31
CA PHE A 87 -4.07 8.52 -10.32
C PHE A 87 -4.75 9.23 -11.50
N ARG A 88 -5.85 8.67 -12.03
CA ARG A 88 -6.64 9.30 -13.08
C ARG A 88 -7.15 10.68 -12.66
N ALA A 89 -7.69 10.81 -11.45
CA ALA A 89 -8.18 12.08 -10.93
C ALA A 89 -7.05 13.12 -10.83
N ALA A 90 -5.87 12.71 -10.35
CA ALA A 90 -4.69 13.58 -10.30
C ALA A 90 -4.25 14.06 -11.70
N LEU A 91 -4.28 13.18 -12.70
CA LEU A 91 -4.00 13.56 -14.09
C LEU A 91 -5.03 14.52 -14.68
N GLN A 92 -6.29 14.42 -14.25
CA GLN A 92 -7.39 15.28 -14.68
C GLN A 92 -7.45 16.61 -13.91
N GLY A 93 -6.58 16.81 -12.91
CA GLY A 93 -6.61 17.99 -12.04
C GLY A 93 -7.71 17.96 -10.97
N GLU A 94 -8.43 16.83 -10.85
CA GLU A 94 -9.48 16.59 -9.86
C GLU A 94 -8.87 16.08 -8.54
N THR A 95 -7.91 16.81 -7.97
CA THR A 95 -7.40 16.45 -6.65
C THR A 95 -8.41 16.87 -5.59
N ALA A 96 -8.97 15.92 -4.86
CA ALA A 96 -9.84 16.22 -3.72
C ALA A 96 -9.15 17.24 -2.80
N PRO A 97 -9.84 18.32 -2.38
CA PRO A 97 -9.24 19.29 -1.48
C PRO A 97 -8.81 18.58 -0.20
N THR A 98 -7.59 18.81 0.26
CA THR A 98 -7.14 18.42 1.60
C THR A 98 -8.06 19.10 2.61
N GLN A 99 -9.06 18.36 3.08
CA GLN A 99 -9.92 18.80 4.17
C GLN A 99 -9.02 18.84 5.41
N LYS A 100 -8.62 20.05 5.82
CA LYS A 100 -7.91 20.22 7.09
C LYS A 100 -8.88 19.82 8.19
N ALA A 101 -8.53 18.78 8.94
CA ALA A 101 -9.28 18.43 10.14
C ALA A 101 -9.09 19.53 11.18
N ASP A 102 -10.17 19.96 11.81
CA ASP A 102 -10.09 20.88 12.93
C ASP A 102 -9.47 20.17 14.13
N VAL A 103 -8.36 20.71 14.63
CA VAL A 103 -7.67 20.17 15.80
C VAL A 103 -8.47 20.56 17.04
N VAL A 104 -9.16 19.60 17.65
CA VAL A 104 -9.87 19.79 18.92
C VAL A 104 -8.95 19.40 20.07
N SER A 105 -8.77 20.29 21.04
CA SER A 105 -8.04 20.02 22.27
C SER A 105 -8.74 18.93 23.10
N LEU A 106 -7.98 17.91 23.53
CA LEU A 106 -8.48 16.81 24.37
C LEU A 106 -9.09 17.27 25.70
N ASN A 107 -8.85 18.52 26.11
CA ASN A 107 -9.45 19.12 27.31
C ASN A 107 -10.96 19.39 27.18
N ALA A 108 -11.53 19.35 25.98
CA ALA A 108 -12.96 19.59 25.74
C ALA A 108 -13.89 18.50 26.33
N PHE A 109 -13.33 17.42 26.87
CA PHE A 109 -14.08 16.35 27.54
C PHE A 109 -14.20 16.52 29.06
N LYS A 110 -13.52 17.49 29.67
CA LYS A 110 -13.56 17.70 31.13
C LYS A 110 -14.87 18.28 31.66
N ASP A 111 -15.66 18.93 30.81
CA ASP A 111 -16.94 19.55 31.22
C ASP A 111 -18.13 18.56 31.19
N ARG A 112 -17.89 17.26 30.96
CA ARG A 112 -18.96 16.24 30.98
C ARG A 112 -19.02 15.38 32.25
N ASP A 113 -18.22 15.71 33.25
CA ASP A 113 -18.21 14.98 34.53
C ASP A 113 -19.09 15.61 35.63
N GLU A 114 -19.93 16.62 35.32
CA GLU A 114 -20.89 17.21 36.28
C GLU A 114 -22.24 16.46 36.38
N PHE A 115 -22.30 15.20 35.96
CA PHE A 115 -23.47 14.34 36.18
C PHE A 115 -23.09 13.08 36.95
N TYR A 116 -22.57 13.24 38.17
CA TYR A 116 -22.68 12.26 39.26
C TYR A 116 -22.72 12.96 40.62
#